data_AF-F0SNK9-F1
#
_entry.id   AF-F0SNK9-F1
#
_cell.length_a   1.000
_cell.length_b   1.000
_cell.length_c   1.000
_cell.angle_alpha   90.00
_cell.angle_beta   90.00
_cell.angle_gamma   90.00
#
_symmetry.space_group_name_H-M   'P 1'
#
loop_
_entity.id
_entity.type
_entity.pdbx_description
1 polymer ?
#
loop_
_entity_poly.entity_id
_entity_poly.type
_entity_poly.pdbx_seq_one_letter_code
_entity_poly.pdbx_strand_id
1 'polypeptide(L)'
;MAGIGINFRDSSSYVTDGAGQTYCVGDNYPTTRGGWTFGWTTSIGSDRRDRSDAVTPELSGINFVRSGNTHTFRLDLPATGNYAVRLALGDYLTAPSAAWADAVLKDDTSTIATYTVDLSGTSADPPFVDAAGNTWAASAWLASNVPIEHTFSSTTLNLTLDGDGHFSMVAHLAVEQVASASGLLLRQQLHNAQRHGGAL
;
A
#
# COMPACT_ATOMS: atom_id res chain seq x y z
N MET A 1 -14.15 2.48 9.56
CA MET A 1 -14.06 1.31 8.66
C MET A 1 -12.76 0.57 9.01
N ALA A 2 -12.64 -0.71 8.70
CA ALA A 2 -11.41 -1.45 9.01
C ALA A 2 -10.35 -1.15 7.93
N GLY A 3 -9.17 -0.72 8.36
CA GLY A 3 -8.05 -0.43 7.47
C GLY A 3 -6.73 -0.44 8.22
N ILE A 4 -5.63 -0.51 7.47
CA ILE A 4 -4.26 -0.44 7.99
C ILE A 4 -3.37 0.28 6.99
N GLY A 5 -2.49 1.15 7.47
CA GLY A 5 -1.31 1.62 6.74
C GLY A 5 -0.05 0.93 7.23
N ILE A 6 0.79 0.48 6.31
CA ILE A 6 2.08 -0.14 6.57
C ILE A 6 3.18 0.77 6.03
N ASN A 7 3.95 1.33 6.96
CA ASN A 7 5.07 2.22 6.72
C ASN A 7 6.37 1.41 6.73
N PHE A 8 7.02 1.27 5.58
CA PHE A 8 8.24 0.50 5.44
C PHE A 8 9.45 1.33 5.89
N ARG A 9 10.39 0.72 6.63
CA ARG A 9 11.60 1.38 7.15
C ARG A 9 12.62 0.36 7.66
N ASP A 10 13.79 0.77 8.14
CA ASP A 10 14.78 -0.14 8.75
C ASP A 10 14.53 -0.34 10.26
N SER A 11 14.14 0.72 10.97
CA SER A 11 14.03 0.68 12.44
C SER A 11 12.62 1.01 12.93
N SER A 12 12.07 0.19 13.82
CA SER A 12 10.72 0.38 14.36
C SER A 12 10.54 1.69 15.15
N SER A 13 11.62 2.22 15.72
CA SER A 13 11.63 3.44 16.52
C SER A 13 12.03 4.69 15.74
N TYR A 14 12.23 4.62 14.42
CA TYR A 14 12.73 5.75 13.63
C TYR A 14 11.78 6.95 13.63
N VAL A 15 10.49 6.69 13.44
CA VAL A 15 9.40 7.67 13.55
C VAL A 15 8.20 7.03 14.25
N THR A 16 7.28 7.86 14.75
CA THR A 16 6.02 7.37 15.34
C THR A 16 4.96 7.19 14.27
N ASP A 17 4.33 6.02 14.22
CA ASP A 17 3.21 5.75 13.31
C ASP A 17 1.96 6.55 13.66
N GLY A 18 1.21 6.95 12.62
CA GLY A 18 -0.10 7.56 12.78
C GLY A 18 -1.17 6.59 13.27
N ALA A 19 -2.32 7.11 13.65
CA ALA A 19 -3.48 6.28 14.00
C ALA A 19 -3.90 5.41 12.80
N GLY A 20 -4.15 4.11 13.06
CA GLY A 20 -4.48 3.16 11.99
C GLY A 20 -3.29 2.77 11.10
N GLN A 21 -2.06 3.08 11.52
CA GLN A 21 -0.84 2.69 10.84
C GLN A 21 0.05 1.82 11.73
N THR A 22 0.96 1.10 11.08
CA THR A 22 2.01 0.30 11.69
C THR A 22 3.24 0.31 10.77
N TYR A 23 4.35 -0.22 11.25
CA TYR A 23 5.57 -0.36 10.44
C TYR A 23 5.79 -1.78 9.91
N CYS A 24 6.62 -1.88 8.87
CA CYS A 24 7.29 -3.11 8.43
C CYS A 24 8.80 -2.85 8.36
N VAL A 25 9.60 -3.61 9.12
CA VAL A 25 11.07 -3.45 9.18
C VAL A 25 11.80 -4.57 8.43
N GLY A 26 11.21 -5.00 7.31
CA GLY A 26 11.65 -6.22 6.61
C GLY A 26 11.14 -7.49 7.28
N ASP A 27 10.00 -7.41 7.97
CA ASP A 27 9.34 -8.53 8.62
C ASP A 27 9.01 -9.63 7.60
N ASN A 28 9.37 -10.88 7.92
CA ASN A 28 9.00 -12.04 7.11
C ASN A 28 7.53 -12.41 7.35
N TYR A 29 6.86 -12.88 6.30
CA TYR A 29 5.51 -13.42 6.43
C TYR A 29 5.54 -14.82 7.10
N PRO A 30 4.64 -15.13 8.06
CA PRO A 30 3.64 -14.23 8.64
C PRO A 30 4.18 -13.46 9.85
N THR A 31 3.93 -12.16 9.89
CA THR A 31 4.09 -11.29 11.07
C THR A 31 2.77 -10.61 11.38
N THR A 32 2.33 -10.64 12.64
CA THR A 32 1.09 -9.99 13.07
C THR A 32 1.38 -8.72 13.86
N ARG A 33 0.87 -7.57 13.40
CA ARG A 33 1.01 -6.26 14.05
C ARG A 33 -0.20 -5.38 13.75
N GLY A 34 -0.65 -4.61 14.73
CA GLY A 34 -1.85 -3.76 14.57
C GLY A 34 -3.14 -4.55 14.30
N GLY A 35 -3.17 -5.85 14.60
CA GLY A 35 -4.30 -6.73 14.30
C GLY A 35 -4.34 -7.29 12.86
N TRP A 36 -3.31 -7.03 12.06
CA TRP A 36 -3.18 -7.51 10.68
C TRP A 36 -1.99 -8.44 10.53
N THR A 37 -2.08 -9.41 9.62
CA THR A 37 -0.98 -10.34 9.28
C THR A 37 -0.38 -9.97 7.94
N PHE A 38 0.93 -9.76 7.91
CA PHE A 38 1.66 -9.35 6.72
C PHE A 38 3.11 -9.80 6.75
N GLY A 39 3.85 -9.52 5.67
CA GLY A 39 5.30 -9.66 5.62
C GLY A 39 5.82 -9.99 4.23
N TRP A 40 7.13 -10.00 4.07
CA TRP A 40 7.78 -10.47 2.85
C TRP A 40 7.76 -12.00 2.79
N THR A 41 7.31 -12.56 1.67
CA THR A 41 7.21 -14.02 1.48
C THR A 41 8.57 -14.69 1.38
N THR A 42 9.60 -13.92 1.02
CA THR A 42 11.02 -14.27 1.11
C THR A 42 11.74 -13.15 1.83
N SER A 43 12.77 -13.49 2.61
CA SER A 43 13.53 -12.47 3.33
C SER A 43 14.19 -11.50 2.36
N ILE A 44 13.97 -10.20 2.59
CA ILE A 44 14.65 -9.12 1.85
C ILE A 44 16.03 -8.79 2.44
N GLY A 45 16.49 -9.54 3.44
CA GLY A 45 17.79 -9.32 4.09
C GLY A 45 17.94 -7.87 4.54
N SER A 46 19.04 -7.22 4.14
CA SER A 46 19.36 -5.82 4.47
C SER A 46 18.68 -4.78 3.57
N ASP A 47 17.67 -5.12 2.77
CA ASP A 47 17.11 -4.24 1.74
C ASP A 47 15.97 -3.36 2.28
N ARG A 48 16.32 -2.58 3.31
CA ARG A 48 15.44 -1.67 4.05
C ARG A 48 16.25 -0.48 4.57
N ARG A 49 15.64 0.70 4.65
CA ARG A 49 16.35 1.92 5.05
C ARG A 49 15.41 2.88 5.79
N ASP A 50 15.94 3.48 6.84
CA ASP A 50 15.45 4.75 7.34
C ASP A 50 15.97 5.87 6.41
N ARG A 51 15.12 6.84 6.08
CA ARG A 51 15.42 7.91 5.14
C ARG A 51 15.38 9.27 5.82
N SER A 52 14.20 9.73 6.21
CA SER A 52 14.06 11.05 6.80
C SER A 52 12.98 11.06 7.87
N ASP A 53 13.29 11.63 9.02
CA ASP A 53 12.36 11.90 10.11
C ASP A 53 11.72 13.31 9.99
N ALA A 54 12.15 14.09 8.98
CA ALA A 54 11.60 15.40 8.67
C ALA A 54 10.37 15.35 7.74
N VAL A 55 9.97 14.15 7.29
CA VAL A 55 8.77 13.92 6.46
C VAL A 55 7.71 13.13 7.22
N THR A 56 6.56 12.92 6.59
CA THR A 56 5.49 12.13 7.19
C THR A 56 5.93 10.66 7.36
N PRO A 57 5.39 9.93 8.35
CA PRO A 57 5.81 8.55 8.62
C PRO A 57 5.72 7.60 7.41
N GLU A 58 4.79 7.84 6.50
CA GLU A 58 4.57 7.08 5.27
C GLU A 58 5.74 7.15 4.29
N LEU A 59 6.52 8.24 4.32
CA LEU A 59 7.65 8.48 3.41
C LEU A 59 9.00 8.45 4.14
N SER A 60 8.99 8.15 5.44
CA SER A 60 10.16 8.25 6.32
C SER A 60 11.21 7.17 6.10
N GLY A 61 10.84 6.07 5.45
CA GLY A 61 11.71 4.93 5.19
C GLY A 61 11.22 4.14 3.98
N ILE A 62 11.96 3.08 3.67
CA ILE A 62 11.62 2.17 2.58
C ILE A 62 12.03 0.74 2.88
N ASN A 63 11.38 -0.18 2.17
CA ASN A 63 11.97 -1.45 1.78
C ASN A 63 12.17 -1.44 0.27
N PHE A 64 13.17 -2.18 -0.21
CA PHE A 64 13.49 -2.21 -1.63
C PHE A 64 13.97 -3.58 -2.08
N VAL A 65 14.05 -3.76 -3.39
CA VAL A 65 14.67 -4.91 -4.04
C VAL A 65 15.81 -4.43 -4.91
N ARG A 66 16.90 -5.20 -4.94
CA ARG A 66 18.07 -4.89 -5.77
C ARG A 66 17.88 -5.42 -7.19
N SER A 67 18.74 -4.92 -8.08
CA SER A 67 18.79 -5.43 -9.45
C SER A 67 18.96 -6.96 -9.50
N GLY A 68 18.15 -7.63 -10.30
CA GLY A 68 18.11 -9.08 -10.49
C GLY A 68 17.28 -9.85 -9.47
N ASN A 69 16.61 -9.17 -8.52
CA ASN A 69 15.79 -9.81 -7.50
C ASN A 69 14.33 -9.36 -7.60
N THR A 70 13.44 -10.28 -7.23
CA THR A 70 12.01 -10.05 -7.13
C THR A 70 11.55 -10.51 -5.74
N HIS A 71 10.83 -9.66 -5.01
CA HIS A 71 10.28 -10.01 -3.70
C HIS A 71 8.80 -9.61 -3.62
N THR A 72 8.02 -10.45 -2.93
CA THR A 72 6.58 -10.18 -2.73
C THR A 72 6.31 -9.90 -1.26
N PHE A 73 5.70 -8.75 -1.01
CA PHE A 73 5.07 -8.43 0.25
C PHE A 73 3.62 -8.90 0.22
N ARG A 74 3.20 -9.63 1.23
CA ARG A 74 1.83 -10.15 1.40
C ARG A 74 1.15 -9.46 2.58
N LEU A 75 -0.13 -9.13 2.40
CA LEU A 75 -1.03 -8.67 3.43
C LEU A 75 -2.31 -9.52 3.39
N ASP A 76 -2.70 -10.08 4.53
CA ASP A 76 -3.97 -10.79 4.68
C ASP A 76 -5.10 -9.78 4.96
N LEU A 77 -6.11 -9.77 4.09
CA LEU A 77 -7.35 -9.01 4.25
C LEU A 77 -8.33 -9.77 5.14
N PRO A 78 -9.12 -9.10 6.00
CA PRO A 78 -10.02 -9.77 6.94
C PRO A 78 -11.19 -10.50 6.25
N ALA A 79 -11.55 -10.07 5.04
CA ALA A 79 -12.58 -10.67 4.20
C ALA A 79 -12.36 -10.28 2.73
N THR A 80 -13.00 -10.99 1.82
CA THR A 80 -13.18 -10.55 0.43
C THR A 80 -14.05 -9.28 0.37
N GLY A 81 -14.04 -8.57 -0.75
CA GLY A 81 -14.90 -7.40 -0.98
C GLY A 81 -14.15 -6.17 -1.50
N ASN A 82 -14.78 -5.00 -1.41
CA ASN A 82 -14.23 -3.77 -1.97
C ASN A 82 -13.23 -3.14 -1.00
N TYR A 83 -12.03 -2.84 -1.49
CA TYR A 83 -11.00 -2.13 -0.76
C TYR A 83 -10.44 -0.99 -1.61
N ALA A 84 -10.14 0.12 -0.95
CA ALA A 84 -9.29 1.17 -1.49
C ALA A 84 -7.83 0.85 -1.10
N VAL A 85 -6.95 0.77 -2.08
CA VAL A 85 -5.51 0.52 -1.90
C VAL A 85 -4.73 1.78 -2.24
N ARG A 86 -3.78 2.15 -1.38
CA ARG A 86 -2.86 3.28 -1.55
C ARG A 86 -1.43 2.82 -1.48
N LEU A 87 -0.56 3.44 -2.28
CA LEU A 87 0.86 3.12 -2.35
C LEU A 87 1.70 4.40 -2.31
N ALA A 88 2.92 4.28 -1.80
CA ALA A 88 4.04 5.16 -2.11
C ALA A 88 5.19 4.30 -2.61
N LEU A 89 5.41 4.29 -3.93
CA LEU A 89 6.59 3.66 -4.55
C LEU A 89 7.62 4.76 -4.84
N GLY A 90 8.77 4.71 -4.18
CA GLY A 90 9.80 5.75 -4.28
C GLY A 90 10.73 5.76 -3.06
N ASP A 91 11.64 6.73 -3.02
CA ASP A 91 12.64 6.90 -1.96
C ASP A 91 12.91 8.40 -1.72
N TYR A 92 12.86 8.82 -0.45
CA TYR A 92 12.99 10.22 -0.07
C TYR A 92 14.43 10.78 -0.07
N LEU A 93 15.46 9.96 0.10
CA LEU A 93 16.85 10.50 0.16
C LEU A 93 17.72 10.06 -0.99
N THR A 94 17.31 9.06 -1.74
CA THR A 94 18.22 8.45 -2.70
C THR A 94 17.73 8.71 -4.11
N ALA A 95 18.57 9.45 -4.84
CA ALA A 95 18.73 9.33 -6.28
C ALA A 95 19.81 8.29 -6.57
N PRO A 96 19.59 6.96 -6.40
CA PRO A 96 20.38 6.09 -7.24
C PRO A 96 19.99 6.46 -8.67
N SER A 97 20.96 6.46 -9.57
CA SER A 97 20.74 6.56 -11.02
C SER A 97 19.90 5.39 -11.58
N ALA A 98 19.15 4.69 -10.73
CA ALA A 98 18.37 3.48 -10.95
C ALA A 98 17.27 3.32 -9.86
N ALA A 99 16.68 4.40 -9.32
CA ALA A 99 15.45 4.29 -8.50
C ALA A 99 14.24 4.17 -9.41
N TRP A 100 13.45 3.12 -9.24
CA TRP A 100 12.27 2.86 -10.05
C TRP A 100 11.09 2.50 -9.14
N ALA A 101 9.89 2.80 -9.63
CA ALA A 101 8.68 2.10 -9.23
C ALA A 101 8.42 0.99 -10.24
N ASP A 102 8.99 -0.19 -9.99
CA ASP A 102 8.71 -1.39 -10.77
C ASP A 102 8.06 -2.45 -9.88
N ALA A 103 6.74 -2.55 -10.00
CA ALA A 103 5.93 -3.31 -9.07
C ALA A 103 4.64 -3.82 -9.70
N VAL A 104 4.09 -4.88 -9.11
CA VAL A 104 2.79 -5.44 -9.49
C VAL A 104 1.94 -5.64 -8.24
N LEU A 105 0.76 -5.05 -8.24
CA LEU A 105 -0.27 -5.25 -7.23
C LEU A 105 -1.21 -6.37 -7.66
N LYS A 106 -1.49 -7.33 -6.76
CA LYS A 106 -2.30 -8.52 -7.08
C LYS A 106 -3.32 -8.86 -5.99
N ASP A 107 -4.48 -9.36 -6.43
CA ASP A 107 -5.44 -10.13 -5.63
C ASP A 107 -5.08 -11.62 -5.77
N ASP A 108 -4.44 -12.18 -4.75
CA ASP A 108 -3.75 -13.47 -4.81
C ASP A 108 -2.79 -13.54 -6.02
N THR A 109 -3.21 -14.20 -7.11
CA THR A 109 -2.44 -14.37 -8.35
C THR A 109 -2.89 -13.42 -9.47
N SER A 110 -4.05 -12.77 -9.34
CA SER A 110 -4.63 -11.90 -10.36
C SER A 110 -4.06 -10.48 -10.28
N THR A 111 -3.53 -9.96 -11.39
CA THR A 111 -3.00 -8.59 -11.45
C THR A 111 -4.10 -7.55 -11.34
N ILE A 112 -3.94 -6.61 -10.39
CA ILE A 112 -4.75 -5.41 -10.21
C ILE A 112 -4.14 -4.25 -10.99
N ALA A 113 -2.84 -4.03 -10.82
CA ALA A 113 -2.10 -2.94 -11.45
C ALA A 113 -0.61 -3.31 -11.62
N THR A 114 0.02 -2.71 -12.63
CA THR A 114 1.46 -2.82 -12.91
C THR A 114 2.04 -1.41 -12.98
N TYR A 115 3.18 -1.20 -12.35
CA TYR A 115 3.91 0.05 -12.33
C TYR A 115 5.28 -0.18 -12.95
N THR A 116 5.69 0.71 -13.85
CA THR A 116 7.03 0.73 -14.43
C THR A 116 7.39 2.20 -14.69
N VAL A 117 7.91 2.87 -13.66
CA VAL A 117 8.19 4.31 -13.69
C VAL A 117 9.64 4.55 -13.26
N ASP A 118 10.40 5.22 -14.12
CA ASP A 118 11.73 5.71 -13.78
C ASP A 118 11.61 6.91 -12.84
N LEU A 119 12.14 6.76 -11.62
CA LEU A 119 12.19 7.81 -10.61
C LEU A 119 13.63 8.30 -10.40
N SER A 120 14.55 7.90 -11.28
CA SER A 120 15.94 8.30 -11.19
C SER A 120 16.13 9.78 -11.47
N GLY A 121 17.15 10.35 -10.84
CA GLY A 121 17.46 11.78 -10.92
C GLY A 121 17.52 12.43 -9.56
N THR A 122 18.20 13.57 -9.48
CA THR A 122 18.34 14.32 -8.22
C THR A 122 17.21 15.33 -8.12
N SER A 123 16.44 15.27 -7.02
CA SER A 123 15.41 16.25 -6.67
C SER A 123 15.50 16.57 -5.19
N ALA A 124 15.30 17.84 -4.82
CA ALA A 124 15.16 18.24 -3.43
C ALA A 124 13.82 17.79 -2.82
N ASP A 125 12.85 17.47 -3.68
CA ASP A 125 11.53 16.92 -3.32
C ASP A 125 11.25 15.72 -4.21
N PRO A 126 11.75 14.53 -3.83
CA PRO A 126 11.75 13.37 -4.71
C PRO A 126 10.34 12.82 -4.96
N PRO A 127 10.13 12.19 -6.12
CA PRO A 127 8.83 11.70 -6.52
C PRO A 127 8.46 10.35 -5.88
N PHE A 128 7.17 10.15 -5.68
CA PHE A 128 6.55 8.89 -5.28
C PHE A 128 5.36 8.58 -6.19
N VAL A 129 5.26 7.33 -6.63
CA VAL A 129 4.13 6.83 -7.40
C VAL A 129 3.03 6.33 -6.46
N ASP A 130 1.79 6.78 -6.70
CA ASP A 130 0.61 6.32 -5.98
C ASP A 130 -0.01 5.04 -6.58
N ALA A 131 -1.05 4.52 -5.92
CA ALA A 131 -1.69 3.29 -6.41
C ALA A 131 -2.36 3.48 -7.78
N ALA A 132 -2.84 4.68 -8.11
CA ALA A 132 -3.41 4.98 -9.41
C ALA A 132 -2.35 5.20 -10.52
N GLY A 133 -1.06 5.16 -10.17
CA GLY A 133 0.05 5.35 -11.10
C GLY A 133 0.45 6.81 -11.31
N ASN A 134 -0.12 7.75 -10.54
CA ASN A 134 0.30 9.14 -10.60
C ASN A 134 1.61 9.34 -9.85
N THR A 135 2.45 10.25 -10.34
CA THR A 135 3.71 10.62 -9.68
C THR A 135 3.56 11.95 -8.97
N TRP A 136 3.84 11.98 -7.67
CA TRP A 136 3.73 13.16 -6.82
C TRP A 136 5.07 13.46 -6.16
N ALA A 137 5.43 14.74 -6.04
CA ALA A 137 6.55 15.13 -5.20
C ALA A 137 6.24 14.79 -3.72
N ALA A 138 7.25 14.45 -2.92
CA ALA A 138 7.08 14.00 -1.54
C ALA A 138 6.22 14.96 -0.70
N SER A 139 6.43 16.26 -0.84
CA SER A 139 5.64 17.29 -0.13
C SER A 139 4.16 17.31 -0.50
N ALA A 140 3.80 16.89 -1.73
CA ALA A 140 2.44 16.88 -2.24
C ALA A 140 1.75 15.51 -2.10
N TRP A 141 2.52 14.44 -1.96
CA TRP A 141 2.03 13.06 -2.03
C TRP A 141 0.89 12.80 -1.04
N LEU A 142 0.99 13.27 0.22
CA LEU A 142 -0.05 12.99 1.22
C LEU A 142 -1.42 13.58 0.85
N ALA A 143 -1.43 14.79 0.29
CA ALA A 143 -2.67 15.49 -0.09
C ALA A 143 -3.23 14.99 -1.44
N SER A 144 -2.38 14.44 -2.30
CA SER A 144 -2.72 14.08 -3.68
C SER A 144 -2.78 12.59 -3.94
N ASN A 145 -2.44 11.73 -2.98
CA ASN A 145 -2.45 10.28 -3.16
C ASN A 145 -3.84 9.81 -3.61
N VAL A 146 -3.92 9.16 -4.76
CA VAL A 146 -5.17 8.60 -5.30
C VAL A 146 -5.18 7.08 -5.09
N PRO A 147 -6.24 6.50 -4.51
CA PRO A 147 -6.32 5.06 -4.31
C PRO A 147 -6.78 4.37 -5.60
N ILE A 148 -6.49 3.07 -5.72
CA ILE A 148 -7.28 2.19 -6.59
C ILE A 148 -8.35 1.51 -5.73
N GLU A 149 -9.59 1.55 -6.17
CA GLU A 149 -10.64 0.69 -5.63
C GLU A 149 -10.65 -0.65 -6.38
N HIS A 150 -10.60 -1.76 -5.63
CA HIS A 150 -10.64 -3.10 -6.19
C HIS A 150 -11.57 -4.01 -5.38
N THR A 151 -12.34 -4.85 -6.09
CA THR A 151 -13.16 -5.91 -5.48
C THR A 151 -12.32 -7.18 -5.37
N PHE A 152 -11.74 -7.41 -4.20
CA PHE A 152 -10.96 -8.60 -3.90
C PHE A 152 -11.86 -9.85 -3.85
N SER A 153 -11.52 -10.82 -4.68
CA SER A 153 -12.08 -12.17 -4.71
C SER A 153 -11.40 -13.11 -3.72
N SER A 154 -10.18 -12.79 -3.28
CA SER A 154 -9.45 -13.49 -2.22
C SER A 154 -9.32 -12.64 -0.95
N THR A 155 -8.65 -13.20 0.05
CA THR A 155 -8.23 -12.49 1.28
C THR A 155 -6.74 -12.13 1.25
N THR A 156 -6.13 -12.13 0.07
CA THR A 156 -4.68 -11.93 -0.09
C THR A 156 -4.41 -10.73 -1.00
N LEU A 157 -3.79 -9.70 -0.45
CA LEU A 157 -3.16 -8.65 -1.25
C LEU A 157 -1.65 -8.91 -1.35
N ASN A 158 -1.14 -8.98 -2.57
CA ASN A 158 0.29 -9.09 -2.85
C ASN A 158 0.80 -7.83 -3.56
N LEU A 159 1.90 -7.27 -3.06
CA LEU A 159 2.71 -6.27 -3.76
C LEU A 159 4.05 -6.93 -4.09
N THR A 160 4.28 -7.19 -5.38
CA THR A 160 5.58 -7.69 -5.86
C THR A 160 6.41 -6.51 -6.32
N LEU A 161 7.62 -6.34 -5.78
CA LEU A 161 8.61 -5.43 -6.31
C LEU A 161 9.59 -6.20 -7.21
N ASP A 162 9.93 -5.62 -8.35
CA ASP A 162 10.87 -6.21 -9.29
C ASP A 162 12.07 -5.30 -9.54
N GLY A 163 13.26 -5.86 -9.40
CA GLY A 163 14.52 -5.15 -9.62
C GLY A 163 15.08 -5.45 -11.01
N ASP A 164 14.34 -5.27 -12.10
CA ASP A 164 14.88 -5.60 -13.42
C ASP A 164 15.87 -4.53 -13.92
N GLY A 165 17.18 -4.73 -13.71
CA GLY A 165 18.20 -3.74 -14.09
C GLY A 165 18.28 -2.48 -13.21
N HIS A 166 17.41 -2.36 -12.20
CA HIS A 166 17.33 -1.23 -11.29
C HIS A 166 16.88 -1.64 -9.87
N PHE A 167 16.77 -0.67 -8.96
CA PHE A 167 16.15 -0.87 -7.65
C PHE A 167 14.67 -0.52 -7.72
N SER A 168 13.82 -1.34 -7.10
CA SER A 168 12.41 -1.02 -6.89
C SER A 168 12.07 -0.92 -5.41
N MET A 169 11.23 0.03 -5.05
CA MET A 169 11.13 0.55 -3.68
C MET A 169 9.67 0.79 -3.27
N VAL A 170 9.37 0.52 -2.01
CA VAL A 170 8.08 0.86 -1.38
C VAL A 170 8.34 1.54 -0.05
N ALA A 171 7.70 2.69 0.14
CA ALA A 171 7.69 3.44 1.40
C ALA A 171 6.38 3.20 2.18
N HIS A 172 5.26 3.06 1.47
CA HIS A 172 3.94 2.90 2.08
C HIS A 172 3.01 1.99 1.29
N LEU A 173 2.21 1.21 2.02
CA LEU A 173 1.03 0.50 1.52
C LEU A 173 -0.10 0.68 2.53
N ALA A 174 -1.26 1.16 2.10
CA ALA A 174 -2.47 1.16 2.93
C ALA A 174 -3.64 0.50 2.22
N VAL A 175 -4.51 -0.12 3.03
CA VAL A 175 -5.79 -0.67 2.60
C VAL A 175 -6.90 -0.21 3.54
N GLU A 176 -8.06 0.11 2.97
CA GLU A 176 -9.28 0.40 3.72
C GLU A 176 -10.46 -0.31 3.06
N GLN A 177 -11.24 -1.04 3.85
CA GLN A 177 -12.46 -1.68 3.35
C GLN A 177 -13.51 -0.61 3.03
N VAL A 178 -13.95 -0.55 1.77
CA VAL A 178 -15.00 0.37 1.31
C VAL A 178 -16.35 -0.26 1.63
N ALA A 179 -17.20 0.46 2.35
CA ALA A 179 -18.54 -0.03 2.68
C ALA A 179 -19.33 -0.31 1.40
N SER A 180 -19.81 -1.55 1.22
CA SER A 180 -20.69 -1.89 0.10
C SER A 180 -22.02 -1.14 0.23
N ALA A 181 -22.47 -0.50 -0.85
CA ALA A 181 -23.76 0.20 -0.92
C ALA A 181 -24.99 -0.69 -0.62
N SER A 182 -24.82 -2.01 -0.56
CA SER A 182 -25.88 -3.00 -0.33
C SER A 182 -26.63 -2.86 1.00
N GLY A 183 -26.06 -2.17 2.00
CA GLY A 183 -26.73 -1.93 3.28
C GLY A 183 -27.81 -0.84 3.25
N LEU A 184 -27.73 0.11 2.30
CA LEU A 184 -28.64 1.25 2.23
C LEU A 184 -29.92 0.90 1.45
N LEU A 185 -29.79 0.12 0.37
CA LEU A 185 -30.92 -0.30 -0.45
C LEU A 185 -31.87 -1.26 0.26
N LEU A 186 -31.35 -2.18 1.10
CA LEU A 186 -32.21 -3.11 1.85
C LEU A 186 -33.06 -2.39 2.91
N ARG A 187 -32.50 -1.37 3.59
CA ARG A 187 -33.25 -0.58 4.57
C ARG A 187 -34.30 0.33 3.93
N GLN A 188 -34.03 0.82 2.73
CA GLN A 188 -34.97 1.64 1.97
C GLN A 188 -36.10 0.80 1.35
N GLN A 189 -35.82 -0.43 0.90
CA GLN A 189 -36.85 -1.36 0.44
C GLN A 189 -37.72 -1.91 1.58
N LEU A 190 -37.14 -2.16 2.76
CA LEU A 190 -37.92 -2.54 3.95
C LEU A 190 -38.81 -1.39 4.44
N HIS A 191 -38.34 -0.14 4.40
CA HIS A 191 -39.18 1.03 4.74
C HIS A 191 -40.30 1.28 3.72
N ASN A 192 -40.06 1.03 2.43
CA ASN A 192 -41.08 1.20 1.39
C ASN A 192 -42.10 0.05 1.36
N ALA A 193 -41.70 -1.18 1.71
CA ALA A 193 -42.62 -2.32 1.83
C ALA A 193 -43.61 -2.16 3.01
N GLN A 194 -43.20 -1.50 4.10
CA GLN A 194 -44.07 -1.26 5.26
C GLN A 194 -45.08 -0.12 5.07
N ARG A 195 -44.92 0.74 4.05
CA ARG A 195 -45.84 1.86 3.76
C ARG A 195 -46.99 1.51 2.80
N HIS A 196 -46.95 0.35 2.15
CA HIS A 196 -47.97 -0.07 1.17
C HIS A 196 -48.78 -1.30 1.60
N GLY A 197 -48.55 -1.86 2.80
CA GLY A 197 -49.26 -3.05 3.30
C GLY A 197 -50.53 -2.76 4.12
N GLY A 198 -51.06 -1.54 4.12
CA GLY A 198 -52.17 -1.13 4.99
C GLY A 198 -53.30 -0.44 4.24
N ALA A 199 -54.01 -1.16 3.38
CA ALA A 199 -55.36 -0.82 2.94
C ALA A 199 -56.05 -2.07 2.36
N LEU A 200 -56.72 -2.83 3.23
CA LEU A 200 -57.90 -3.63 2.91
C LEU A 200 -59.02 -3.18 3.84
#